data_AF-A0A2V7A4L5-F1
#
_entry.id   AF-A0A2V7A4L5-F1
#
_cell.length_a   1.000
_cell.length_b   1.000
_cell.length_c   1.000
_cell.angle_alpha   90.00
_cell.angle_beta   90.00
_cell.angle_gamma   90.00
#
_symmetry.space_group_name_H-M   'P 1'
#
loop_
_entity.id
_entity.type
_entity.pdbx_description
1 polymer ?
#
loop_
_entity_poly.entity_id
_entity_poly.type
_entity_poly.pdbx_seq_one_letter_code
_entity_poly.pdbx_strand_id
1 'polypeptide(L)'
;MAYRLALATLAATCVLILLGGLVTNTGAALAVPDWPSTFGYNMVLFPWSRMVGGILYEHSHRLMGALVGLLTLALAGALWREGGGLRRLGLIAMAAVVAQGALGGLRVVLLEDTLAIFHGCLAQAFFALLAVITLLTAPRGRVAASPTEPALKGLAVLAAVLVYAQIVFGTLLTHAGRIDLHLAGALLVLVFVPIVAAQLRRTGDAVAAPISRLVSVLLGVQLLLGIGSFVARFSSIWIPGEQFTVTALPVAHRLVGSLILAATVVLAVRFSVVAGSVRPAPTEGGPKEERAGSVAPGQPGPVGRLS
;
A
#
# COMPACT_ATOMS: atom_id res chain seq x y z
N MET A 1 15.65 9.28 9.23
CA MET A 1 15.10 10.23 8.24
C MET A 1 14.04 9.57 7.35
N ALA A 2 14.35 8.46 6.68
CA ALA A 2 13.42 7.76 5.78
C ALA A 2 12.03 7.47 6.39
N TYR A 3 11.97 6.94 7.62
CA TYR A 3 10.69 6.68 8.30
C TYR A 3 9.80 7.92 8.46
N ARG A 4 10.37 9.06 8.88
CA ARG A 4 9.60 10.29 9.08
C ARG A 4 9.07 10.83 7.74
N LEU A 5 9.88 10.73 6.68
CA LEU A 5 9.45 11.08 5.32
C LEU A 5 8.38 10.13 4.79
N ALA A 6 8.52 8.81 5.03
CA ALA A 6 7.53 7.82 4.63
C ALA A 6 6.18 8.09 5.31
N LEU A 7 6.18 8.34 6.61
CA LEU A 7 4.99 8.69 7.38
C LEU A 7 4.36 10.00 6.90
N ALA A 8 5.16 11.05 6.65
CA ALA A 8 4.68 12.32 6.12
C ALA A 8 4.06 12.16 4.71
N THR A 9 4.71 11.39 3.83
CA THR A 9 4.21 11.11 2.48
C THR A 9 2.91 10.30 2.53
N LEU A 10 2.85 9.28 3.39
CA LEU A 10 1.65 8.48 3.61
C LEU A 10 0.49 9.33 4.13
N ALA A 11 0.74 10.21 5.11
CA ALA A 11 -0.26 11.13 5.65
C ALA A 11 -0.74 12.15 4.60
N ALA A 12 0.18 12.74 3.83
CA ALA A 12 -0.18 13.64 2.73
C ALA A 12 -1.00 12.91 1.65
N THR A 13 -0.67 11.65 1.35
CA THR A 13 -1.43 10.83 0.39
C THR A 13 -2.82 10.47 0.92
N CYS A 14 -2.98 10.28 2.23
CA CYS A 14 -4.30 10.12 2.86
C CYS A 14 -5.18 11.35 2.60
N VAL A 15 -4.63 12.56 2.76
CA VAL A 15 -5.32 13.81 2.41
C VAL A 15 -5.58 13.91 0.91
N LEU A 16 -4.62 13.50 0.07
CA LEU A 16 -4.80 13.48 -1.39
C LEU A 16 -5.98 12.61 -1.83
N ILE A 17 -6.14 11.43 -1.22
CA ILE A 17 -7.27 10.52 -1.49
C ILE A 17 -8.60 11.16 -1.09
N LEU A 18 -8.66 11.85 0.06
CA LEU A 18 -9.84 12.61 0.46
C LEU A 18 -10.20 13.69 -0.57
N LEU A 19 -9.22 14.49 -0.98
CA LEU A 19 -9.41 15.53 -2.00
C LEU A 19 -9.85 14.95 -3.34
N GLY A 20 -9.25 13.83 -3.79
CA GLY A 20 -9.66 13.15 -5.03
C GLY A 20 -11.09 12.59 -4.93
N GLY A 21 -11.46 12.09 -3.76
CA GLY A 21 -12.83 11.69 -3.44
C GLY A 21 -13.80 12.86 -3.55
N LEU A 22 -13.46 14.03 -2.99
CA LEU A 22 -14.26 15.24 -3.09
C LEU A 22 -14.43 15.66 -4.54
N VAL A 23 -13.34 15.76 -5.30
CA VAL A 23 -13.36 16.12 -6.73
C VAL A 23 -14.30 15.22 -7.53
N THR A 24 -14.29 13.91 -7.27
CA THR A 24 -15.19 12.97 -7.95
C THR A 24 -16.65 13.16 -7.56
N ASN A 25 -16.94 13.30 -6.26
CA ASN A 25 -18.31 13.29 -5.75
C ASN A 25 -19.01 14.66 -5.86
N THR A 26 -18.26 15.75 -6.02
CA THR A 26 -18.81 17.08 -6.32
C THR A 26 -18.91 17.37 -7.82
N GLY A 27 -18.48 16.44 -8.68
CA GLY A 27 -18.43 16.66 -10.13
C GLY A 27 -17.38 17.69 -10.58
N ALA A 28 -16.47 18.10 -9.69
CA ALA A 28 -15.47 19.13 -9.94
C ALA A 28 -14.29 18.66 -10.80
N ALA A 29 -14.30 17.42 -11.27
CA ALA A 29 -13.19 16.77 -11.95
C ALA A 29 -12.72 17.46 -13.24
N LEU A 30 -13.56 18.30 -13.84
CA LEU A 30 -13.30 19.04 -15.08
C LEU A 30 -13.48 20.55 -14.91
N ALA A 31 -13.44 21.04 -13.67
CA ALA A 31 -13.57 22.47 -13.37
C ALA A 31 -12.36 23.28 -13.90
N VAL A 32 -11.21 22.64 -14.06
CA VAL A 32 -9.98 23.18 -14.67
C VAL A 32 -9.66 22.35 -15.93
N PRO A 33 -9.90 22.88 -17.14
CA PRO A 33 -9.86 22.08 -18.38
C PRO A 33 -8.44 21.87 -18.95
N ASP A 34 -7.42 22.50 -18.38
CA ASP A 34 -6.03 22.41 -18.82
C ASP A 34 -5.14 21.66 -17.81
N TRP A 35 -4.04 21.10 -18.28
CA TRP A 35 -2.96 20.50 -17.46
C TRP A 35 -1.65 20.54 -18.27
N PRO A 36 -0.48 20.80 -17.65
CA PRO A 36 -0.22 20.96 -16.22
C PRO A 36 -0.51 22.36 -15.67
N SER A 37 -0.94 23.31 -16.49
CA SER A 37 -1.35 24.65 -16.06
C SER A 37 -2.72 24.65 -15.35
N THR A 38 -3.12 25.81 -14.85
CA THR A 38 -4.49 26.09 -14.39
C THR A 38 -4.95 27.39 -15.01
N PHE A 39 -5.81 27.30 -16.02
CA PHE A 39 -6.24 28.40 -16.89
C PHE A 39 -5.07 29.20 -17.48
N GLY A 40 -4.04 28.50 -17.96
CA GLY A 40 -2.82 29.10 -18.52
C GLY A 40 -1.85 29.69 -17.49
N TYR A 41 -2.20 29.71 -16.20
CA TYR A 41 -1.26 30.03 -15.13
C TYR A 41 -0.39 28.82 -14.79
N ASN A 42 0.83 29.08 -14.31
CA ASN A 42 1.58 28.05 -13.60
C ASN A 42 0.73 27.55 -12.40
N MET A 43 0.64 26.23 -12.22
CA MET A 43 -0.22 25.61 -11.21
C MET A 43 0.02 26.17 -9.79
N VAL A 44 1.26 26.45 -9.40
CA VAL A 44 1.58 26.93 -8.04
C VAL A 44 1.28 28.43 -7.88
N LEU A 45 1.22 29.17 -8.98
CA LEU A 45 1.04 30.63 -8.99
C LEU A 45 -0.41 31.05 -9.32
N PHE A 46 -1.34 30.10 -9.43
CA PHE A 46 -2.73 30.41 -9.69
C PHE A 46 -3.31 31.25 -8.54
N PRO A 47 -4.05 32.35 -8.82
CA PRO A 47 -4.53 33.24 -7.77
C PRO A 47 -5.53 32.56 -6.81
N TRP A 48 -5.23 32.60 -5.52
CA TRP A 48 -6.06 31.98 -4.46
C TRP A 48 -7.49 32.54 -4.44
N SER A 49 -7.68 33.82 -4.77
CA SER A 49 -9.00 34.45 -4.86
C SER A 49 -9.89 33.86 -5.96
N ARG A 50 -9.33 33.11 -6.92
CA ARG A 50 -10.06 32.44 -8.01
C ARG A 50 -10.32 30.95 -7.74
N MET A 51 -9.83 30.41 -6.61
CA MET A 51 -10.10 29.04 -6.19
C MET A 51 -11.48 28.95 -5.52
N VAL A 52 -12.54 29.06 -6.32
CA VAL A 52 -13.93 29.07 -5.84
C VAL A 52 -14.75 27.95 -6.49
N GLY A 53 -15.76 27.43 -5.80
CA GLY A 53 -16.62 26.37 -6.31
C GLY A 53 -15.83 25.10 -6.71
N GLY A 54 -16.12 24.54 -7.89
CA GLY A 54 -15.43 23.36 -8.42
C GLY A 54 -13.90 23.52 -8.53
N ILE A 55 -13.43 24.73 -8.86
CA ILE A 55 -12.00 25.03 -9.01
C ILE A 55 -11.27 24.83 -7.68
N LEU A 56 -11.89 25.17 -6.55
CA LEU A 56 -11.31 24.95 -5.22
C LEU A 56 -10.98 23.47 -5.01
N TYR A 57 -11.93 22.58 -5.31
CA TYR A 57 -11.74 21.14 -5.12
C TYR A 57 -10.65 20.59 -6.04
N GLU A 58 -10.76 20.87 -7.34
CA GLU A 58 -9.83 20.31 -8.31
C GLU A 58 -8.41 20.85 -8.14
N HIS A 59 -8.26 22.17 -7.99
CA HIS A 59 -6.95 22.79 -7.85
C HIS A 59 -6.28 22.40 -6.53
N SER A 60 -7.03 22.31 -5.42
CA SER A 60 -6.48 21.81 -4.14
C SER A 60 -5.98 20.36 -4.27
N HIS A 61 -6.71 19.51 -5.00
CA HIS A 61 -6.27 18.15 -5.28
C HIS A 61 -4.97 18.12 -6.10
N ARG A 62 -4.85 18.98 -7.13
CA ARG A 62 -3.63 19.10 -7.96
C ARG A 62 -2.42 19.57 -7.14
N LEU A 63 -2.58 20.59 -6.30
CA LEU A 63 -1.52 21.10 -5.42
C LEU A 63 -1.07 20.04 -4.40
N MET A 64 -2.01 19.31 -3.80
CA MET A 64 -1.69 18.19 -2.91
C MET A 64 -0.98 17.06 -3.67
N GLY A 65 -1.37 16.79 -4.92
CA GLY A 65 -0.69 15.82 -5.79
C GLY A 65 0.77 16.20 -6.07
N ALA A 66 1.03 17.48 -6.35
CA ALA A 66 2.38 18.01 -6.52
C ALA A 66 3.20 17.88 -5.23
N LEU A 67 2.62 18.19 -4.07
CA LEU A 67 3.28 18.02 -2.77
C LEU A 67 3.64 16.54 -2.51
N VAL A 68 2.69 15.62 -2.73
CA VAL A 68 2.93 14.17 -2.58
C VAL A 68 4.04 13.71 -3.55
N GLY A 69 4.06 14.23 -4.78
CA GLY A 69 5.15 13.99 -5.73
C GLY A 69 6.51 14.40 -5.17
N LEU A 70 6.64 15.64 -4.67
CA LEU A 70 7.88 16.14 -4.07
C LEU A 70 8.31 15.34 -2.83
N LEU A 71 7.37 15.01 -1.94
CA LEU A 71 7.63 14.18 -0.77
C LEU A 71 8.12 12.77 -1.16
N THR A 72 7.55 12.21 -2.22
CA THR A 72 7.93 10.89 -2.76
C THR A 72 9.34 10.91 -3.35
N LEU A 73 9.72 11.98 -4.06
CA LEU A 73 11.09 12.18 -4.56
C LEU A 73 12.10 12.27 -3.40
N ALA A 74 11.77 13.07 -2.37
CA ALA A 74 12.60 13.17 -1.17
C ALA A 74 12.71 11.82 -0.44
N LEU A 75 11.63 11.06 -0.35
CA LEU A 75 11.60 9.72 0.21
C LEU A 75 12.48 8.75 -0.61
N ALA A 76 12.37 8.76 -1.93
CA ALA A 76 13.20 7.93 -2.82
C ALA A 76 14.70 8.24 -2.64
N GLY A 77 15.07 9.53 -2.54
CA GLY A 77 16.44 9.96 -2.23
C GLY A 77 16.91 9.49 -0.85
N ALA A 78 16.05 9.52 0.17
CA ALA A 78 16.37 9.00 1.50
C ALA A 78 16.58 7.47 1.47
N LEU A 79 15.71 6.73 0.77
CA LEU A 79 15.80 5.26 0.64
C LEU A 79 16.98 4.82 -0.24
N TRP A 80 17.47 5.68 -1.12
CA TRP A 80 18.64 5.39 -1.95
C TRP A 80 19.86 5.01 -1.11
N ARG A 81 20.06 5.75 0.00
CA ARG A 81 21.15 5.56 0.96
C ARG A 81 21.05 4.25 1.73
N GLU A 82 19.84 3.75 1.96
CA GLU A 82 19.60 2.46 2.65
C GLU A 82 19.95 1.25 1.76
N GLY A 83 19.88 1.40 0.43
CA GLY A 83 20.25 0.35 -0.52
C GLY A 83 19.26 -0.82 -0.62
N GLY A 84 19.68 -1.88 -1.33
CA GLY A 84 18.94 -3.13 -1.46
C GLY A 84 17.47 -2.98 -1.87
N GLY A 85 16.58 -3.71 -1.18
CA GLY A 85 15.14 -3.68 -1.42
C GLY A 85 14.49 -2.32 -1.16
N LEU A 86 14.96 -1.57 -0.17
CA LEU A 86 14.41 -0.24 0.15
C LEU A 86 14.68 0.77 -0.97
N ARG A 87 15.87 0.74 -1.58
CA ARG A 87 16.16 1.54 -2.78
C ARG A 87 15.21 1.21 -3.93
N ARG A 88 14.97 -0.09 -4.18
CA ARG A 88 14.04 -0.53 -5.23
C ARG A 88 12.62 -0.05 -4.96
N LEU A 89 12.14 -0.16 -3.71
CA LEU A 89 10.80 0.34 -3.34
C LEU A 89 10.68 1.87 -3.51
N GLY A 90 11.73 2.63 -3.18
CA GLY A 90 11.76 4.07 -3.43
C GLY A 90 11.65 4.43 -4.92
N LEU A 91 12.37 3.69 -5.78
CA LEU A 91 12.27 3.88 -7.23
C LEU A 91 10.90 3.49 -7.79
N ILE A 92 10.30 2.40 -7.30
CA ILE A 92 8.93 1.99 -7.67
C ILE A 92 7.93 3.05 -7.25
N ALA A 93 8.03 3.59 -6.02
CA ALA A 93 7.15 4.65 -5.54
C ALA A 93 7.28 5.93 -6.40
N MET A 94 8.51 6.30 -6.77
CA MET A 94 8.77 7.42 -7.69
C MET A 94 8.14 7.19 -9.07
N ALA A 95 8.33 6.01 -9.67
CA ALA A 95 7.70 5.69 -10.94
C ALA A 95 6.17 5.70 -10.86
N ALA A 96 5.61 5.14 -9.79
CA ALA A 96 4.17 5.10 -9.56
C ALA A 96 3.56 6.50 -9.39
N VAL A 97 4.20 7.42 -8.66
CA VAL A 97 3.68 8.78 -8.48
C VAL A 97 3.78 9.62 -9.76
N VAL A 98 4.82 9.40 -10.59
CA VAL A 98 4.92 10.03 -11.91
C VAL A 98 3.82 9.52 -12.84
N ALA A 99 3.61 8.20 -12.89
CA ALA A 99 2.52 7.60 -13.67
C ALA A 99 1.15 8.10 -13.18
N GLN A 100 0.95 8.25 -11.87
CA GLN A 100 -0.26 8.84 -11.27
C GLN A 100 -0.50 10.28 -11.74
N GLY A 101 0.53 11.13 -11.69
CA GLY A 101 0.44 12.51 -12.17
C GLY A 101 0.09 12.60 -13.66
N ALA A 102 0.72 11.75 -14.48
CA ALA A 102 0.44 11.68 -15.92
C ALA A 102 -1.00 11.19 -16.20
N LEU A 103 -1.43 10.09 -15.59
CA LEU A 103 -2.81 9.59 -15.73
C LEU A 103 -3.84 10.62 -15.25
N GLY A 104 -3.55 11.31 -14.13
CA GLY A 104 -4.40 12.36 -13.57
C GLY A 104 -4.52 13.58 -14.49
N GLY A 105 -3.44 14.00 -15.15
CA GLY A 105 -3.46 15.08 -16.14
C GLY A 105 -4.15 14.68 -17.44
N LEU A 106 -3.81 13.51 -17.98
CA LEU A 106 -4.37 13.01 -19.24
C LEU A 106 -5.88 12.78 -19.15
N ARG A 107 -6.40 12.29 -18.02
CA ARG A 107 -7.86 12.12 -17.85
C ARG A 107 -8.65 13.45 -17.86
N VAL A 108 -7.98 14.58 -17.60
CA VAL A 108 -8.59 15.92 -17.70
C VAL A 108 -8.57 16.38 -19.15
N VAL A 109 -7.42 16.32 -19.81
CA VAL A 109 -7.25 16.86 -21.18
C VAL A 109 -7.95 16.00 -22.23
N LEU A 110 -8.01 14.69 -22.04
CA LEU A 110 -8.64 13.74 -22.97
C LEU A 110 -10.12 13.46 -22.65
N LEU A 111 -10.63 13.93 -21.50
CA LEU A 111 -12.00 13.66 -21.04
C LEU A 111 -12.34 12.15 -20.96
N GLU A 112 -11.35 11.32 -20.58
CA GLU A 112 -11.46 9.86 -20.63
C GLU A 112 -11.72 9.23 -19.25
N ASP A 113 -12.92 8.70 -19.04
CA ASP A 113 -13.31 8.00 -17.81
C ASP A 113 -12.50 6.73 -17.57
N THR A 114 -12.06 6.07 -18.63
CA THR A 114 -11.17 4.90 -18.53
C THR A 114 -9.88 5.25 -17.80
N LEU A 115 -9.31 6.43 -18.09
CA LEU A 115 -8.12 6.92 -17.39
C LEU A 115 -8.42 7.27 -15.93
N ALA A 116 -9.64 7.73 -15.61
CA ALA A 116 -10.06 7.96 -14.23
C ALA A 116 -10.12 6.66 -13.41
N ILE A 117 -10.58 5.56 -14.00
CA ILE A 117 -10.58 4.22 -13.37
C ILE A 117 -9.14 3.78 -13.05
N PHE A 118 -8.23 3.85 -14.03
CA PHE A 118 -6.82 3.47 -13.82
C PHE A 118 -6.13 4.38 -12.80
N HIS A 119 -6.36 5.69 -12.89
CA HIS A 119 -5.84 6.66 -11.94
C HIS A 119 -6.31 6.34 -10.51
N GLY A 120 -7.62 6.10 -10.32
CA GLY A 120 -8.20 5.73 -9.03
C GLY A 120 -7.61 4.43 -8.46
N CYS A 121 -7.47 3.38 -9.28
CA CYS A 121 -6.89 2.11 -8.83
C CYS A 121 -5.42 2.24 -8.44
N LEU A 122 -4.61 2.91 -9.28
CA LEU A 122 -3.18 3.06 -9.02
C LEU A 122 -2.90 3.98 -7.81
N ALA A 123 -3.76 4.97 -7.52
CA ALA A 123 -3.66 5.77 -6.29
C ALA A 123 -3.74 4.91 -5.03
N GLN A 124 -4.62 3.90 -5.05
CA GLN A 124 -4.85 2.97 -3.93
C GLN A 124 -3.67 2.01 -3.76
N ALA A 125 -3.13 1.48 -4.86
CA ALA A 125 -1.91 0.68 -4.85
C ALA A 125 -0.69 1.49 -4.35
N PHE A 126 -0.57 2.74 -4.79
CA PHE A 126 0.48 3.66 -4.33
C PHE A 126 0.40 3.93 -2.83
N PHE A 127 -0.81 4.16 -2.29
CA PHE A 127 -1.01 4.33 -0.85
C PHE A 127 -0.59 3.08 -0.06
N ALA A 128 -0.95 1.89 -0.53
CA ALA A 128 -0.53 0.63 0.09
C ALA A 128 1.00 0.43 0.04
N LEU A 129 1.64 0.80 -1.06
CA LEU A 129 3.11 0.79 -1.19
C LEU A 129 3.78 1.71 -0.17
N LEU A 130 3.26 2.92 0.02
CA LEU A 130 3.76 3.85 1.04
C LEU A 130 3.58 3.29 2.47
N ALA A 131 2.49 2.57 2.73
CA ALA A 131 2.28 1.91 4.02
C ALA A 131 3.31 0.79 4.26
N VAL A 132 3.66 0.02 3.23
CA VAL A 132 4.73 -0.98 3.28
C VAL A 132 6.09 -0.32 3.53
N ILE A 133 6.43 0.73 2.80
CA ILE A 133 7.69 1.48 3.02
C ILE A 133 7.73 2.02 4.45
N THR A 134 6.61 2.55 4.95
CA THR A 134 6.50 3.04 6.33
C THR A 134 6.75 1.92 7.34
N LEU A 135 6.17 0.72 7.14
CA LEU A 135 6.43 -0.45 7.98
C LEU A 135 7.91 -0.83 7.97
N LEU A 136 8.52 -0.98 6.79
CA LEU A 136 9.89 -1.47 6.65
C LEU A 136 10.94 -0.47 7.15
N THR A 137 10.60 0.81 7.19
CA THR A 137 11.46 1.86 7.76
C THR A 137 11.18 2.14 9.24
N ALA A 138 10.07 1.64 9.79
CA ALA A 138 9.70 1.87 11.18
C ALA A 138 10.65 1.19 12.17
N PRO A 139 10.98 1.81 13.31
CA PRO A 139 11.78 1.18 14.37
C PRO A 139 11.17 -0.15 14.84
N ARG A 140 9.84 -0.19 15.06
CA ARG A 140 9.11 -1.40 15.46
C ARG A 140 8.94 -2.41 14.32
N GLY A 141 9.05 -1.97 13.06
CA GLY A 141 9.05 -2.87 11.90
C GLY A 141 10.27 -3.79 11.85
N ARG A 142 11.35 -3.42 12.57
CA ARG A 142 12.57 -4.23 12.71
C ARG A 142 12.45 -5.35 13.75
N VAL A 143 11.39 -5.39 14.56
CA VAL A 143 11.16 -6.48 15.51
C VAL A 143 10.98 -7.77 14.73
N ALA A 144 11.63 -8.87 15.13
CA ALA A 144 11.50 -10.16 14.47
C ALA A 144 10.01 -10.57 14.37
N ALA A 145 9.57 -11.06 13.20
CA ALA A 145 8.22 -11.56 13.06
C ALA A 145 8.08 -12.92 13.74
N SER A 146 6.92 -13.18 14.33
CA SER A 146 6.60 -14.52 14.80
C SER A 146 6.63 -15.49 13.61
N PRO A 147 7.17 -16.72 13.78
CA PRO A 147 7.02 -17.77 12.79
C PRO A 147 5.54 -17.96 12.44
N THR A 148 5.26 -18.22 11.16
CA THR A 148 3.89 -18.37 10.68
C THR A 148 3.86 -19.40 9.56
N GLU A 149 2.81 -20.21 9.56
CA GLU A 149 2.59 -21.25 8.57
C GLU A 149 2.48 -20.68 7.15
N PRO A 150 3.05 -21.35 6.12
CA PRO A 150 2.97 -20.89 4.74
C PRO A 150 1.53 -20.67 4.25
N ALA A 151 0.58 -21.50 4.69
CA ALA A 151 -0.82 -21.36 4.33
C ALA A 151 -1.41 -20.02 4.80
N LEU A 152 -1.15 -19.62 6.05
CA LEU A 152 -1.64 -18.36 6.60
C LEU A 152 -1.00 -17.13 5.91
N LYS A 153 0.25 -17.24 5.46
CA LYS A 153 0.88 -16.21 4.61
C LYS A 153 0.14 -16.06 3.28
N GLY A 154 -0.17 -17.18 2.62
CA GLY A 154 -0.95 -17.20 1.39
C GLY A 154 -2.34 -16.57 1.56
N LEU A 155 -3.02 -16.87 2.68
CA LEU A 155 -4.31 -16.27 3.02
C LEU A 155 -4.21 -14.75 3.27
N ALA A 156 -3.14 -14.27 3.91
CA ALA A 156 -2.92 -12.84 4.11
C ALA A 156 -2.70 -12.10 2.79
N VAL A 157 -1.94 -12.69 1.85
CA VAL A 157 -1.76 -12.14 0.49
C VAL A 157 -3.09 -12.15 -0.25
N LEU A 158 -3.83 -13.26 -0.21
CA LEU A 158 -5.14 -13.37 -0.86
C LEU A 158 -6.13 -12.32 -0.30
N ALA A 159 -6.13 -12.09 1.02
CA ALA A 159 -6.96 -11.06 1.64
C ALA A 159 -6.64 -9.66 1.08
N ALA A 160 -5.36 -9.31 0.95
CA ALA A 160 -4.95 -8.04 0.36
C ALA A 160 -5.35 -7.91 -1.12
N VAL A 161 -5.22 -9.00 -1.90
CA VAL A 161 -5.65 -9.05 -3.31
C VAL A 161 -7.16 -8.88 -3.44
N LEU A 162 -7.96 -9.55 -2.59
CA LEU A 162 -9.42 -9.42 -2.60
C LEU A 162 -9.88 -8.01 -2.22
N VAL A 163 -9.22 -7.38 -1.23
CA VAL A 163 -9.51 -5.99 -0.88
C VAL A 163 -9.15 -5.04 -2.04
N TYR A 164 -8.02 -5.25 -2.72
CA TYR A 164 -7.66 -4.47 -3.89
C TYR A 164 -8.67 -4.65 -5.04
N ALA A 165 -9.07 -5.89 -5.33
CA ALA A 165 -10.11 -6.18 -6.32
C ALA A 165 -11.43 -5.49 -5.97
N GLN A 166 -11.81 -5.46 -4.68
CA GLN A 166 -13.01 -4.77 -4.22
C GLN A 166 -12.94 -3.26 -4.43
N ILE A 167 -11.76 -2.67 -4.28
CA ILE A 167 -11.52 -1.25 -4.61
C ILE A 167 -11.69 -1.02 -6.13
N VAL A 168 -11.16 -1.92 -6.97
CA VAL A 168 -11.37 -1.87 -8.43
C VAL A 168 -12.87 -1.92 -8.73
N PHE A 169 -13.63 -2.84 -8.12
CA PHE A 169 -15.08 -2.89 -8.28
C PHE A 169 -15.78 -1.62 -7.81
N GLY A 170 -15.29 -0.96 -6.75
CA GLY A 170 -15.78 0.35 -6.31
C GLY A 170 -15.54 1.47 -7.34
N THR A 171 -14.40 1.44 -8.04
CA THR A 171 -14.15 2.38 -9.16
C THR A 171 -15.05 2.08 -10.36
N LEU A 172 -15.28 0.81 -10.69
CA LEU A 172 -16.22 0.39 -11.74
C LEU A 172 -17.67 0.73 -11.39
N LEU A 173 -18.06 0.67 -10.12
CA LEU A 173 -19.37 1.18 -9.68
C LEU A 173 -19.47 2.70 -9.94
N THR A 174 -18.42 3.46 -9.58
CA THR A 174 -18.42 4.92 -9.75
C THR A 174 -18.53 5.34 -11.22
N HIS A 175 -17.76 4.71 -12.11
CA HIS A 175 -17.62 5.16 -13.50
C HIS A 175 -18.43 4.33 -14.52
N ALA A 176 -18.83 3.11 -14.17
CA ALA A 176 -19.52 2.19 -15.08
C ALA A 176 -20.78 1.54 -14.46
N GLY A 177 -21.21 1.97 -13.27
CA GLY A 177 -22.45 1.50 -12.65
C GLY A 177 -22.49 0.03 -12.23
N ARG A 178 -21.33 -0.66 -12.19
CA ARG A 178 -21.22 -2.10 -11.88
C ARG A 178 -21.40 -2.42 -10.39
N ILE A 179 -22.63 -2.24 -9.91
CA ILE A 179 -23.01 -2.47 -8.51
C ILE A 179 -23.00 -3.95 -8.13
N ASP A 180 -23.32 -4.82 -9.08
CA ASP A 180 -23.31 -6.27 -8.97
C ASP A 180 -21.94 -6.79 -8.51
N LEU A 181 -20.87 -6.36 -9.18
CA LEU A 181 -19.50 -6.74 -8.84
C LEU A 181 -19.10 -6.21 -7.47
N HIS A 182 -19.48 -4.96 -7.16
CA HIS A 182 -19.13 -4.33 -5.89
C HIS A 182 -19.82 -5.00 -4.70
N LEU A 183 -21.09 -5.39 -4.81
CA LEU A 183 -21.81 -6.08 -3.73
C LEU A 183 -21.30 -7.51 -3.53
N ALA A 184 -21.07 -8.26 -4.62
CA ALA A 184 -20.54 -9.61 -4.54
C ALA A 184 -19.13 -9.64 -3.92
N GLY A 185 -18.24 -8.73 -4.35
CA GLY A 185 -16.92 -8.59 -3.77
C GLY A 185 -16.93 -8.10 -2.33
N ALA A 186 -17.87 -7.22 -1.95
CA ALA A 186 -18.04 -6.77 -0.57
C ALA A 186 -18.37 -7.93 0.36
N LEU A 187 -19.30 -8.80 -0.03
CA LEU A 187 -19.66 -9.99 0.74
C LEU A 187 -18.45 -10.90 0.93
N LEU A 188 -17.69 -11.16 -0.15
CA LEU A 188 -16.49 -11.98 -0.09
C LEU A 188 -15.44 -11.40 0.87
N VAL A 189 -15.17 -10.10 0.79
CA VAL A 189 -14.22 -9.40 1.68
C VAL A 189 -14.71 -9.43 3.14
N LEU A 190 -15.99 -9.19 3.38
CA LEU A 190 -16.59 -9.17 4.72
C LEU A 190 -16.59 -10.54 5.41
N VAL A 191 -16.61 -11.63 4.65
CA VAL A 191 -16.48 -12.98 5.20
C VAL A 191 -15.01 -13.35 5.36
N PHE A 192 -14.20 -13.18 4.31
CA PHE A 192 -12.85 -13.72 4.26
C PHE A 192 -11.85 -12.96 5.15
N VAL A 193 -11.86 -11.62 5.10
CA VAL A 193 -10.84 -10.80 5.78
C VAL A 193 -10.92 -10.91 7.30
N PRO A 194 -12.10 -10.92 7.97
CA PRO A 194 -12.18 -11.12 9.41
C PRO A 194 -11.63 -12.47 9.88
N ILE A 195 -11.81 -13.54 9.09
CA ILE A 195 -11.28 -14.88 9.40
C ILE A 195 -9.75 -14.81 9.42
N VAL A 196 -9.14 -14.26 8.36
CA VAL A 196 -7.68 -14.11 8.28
C VAL A 196 -7.15 -13.20 9.38
N ALA A 197 -7.81 -12.07 9.65
CA ALA A 197 -7.44 -11.16 10.74
C ALA A 197 -7.50 -11.86 12.12
N ALA A 198 -8.51 -12.70 12.36
CA ALA A 198 -8.61 -13.47 13.59
C ALA A 198 -7.49 -14.51 13.73
N GLN A 199 -7.14 -15.20 12.64
CA GLN A 199 -6.01 -16.14 12.61
C GLN A 199 -4.68 -15.43 12.87
N LEU A 200 -4.42 -14.32 12.18
CA LEU A 200 -3.19 -13.53 12.35
C LEU A 200 -3.06 -12.97 13.78
N ARG A 201 -4.16 -12.59 14.43
CA ARG A 201 -4.14 -12.18 15.85
C ARG A 201 -3.67 -13.29 16.78
N ARG A 202 -4.01 -14.55 16.49
CA ARG A 202 -3.65 -15.71 17.32
C ARG A 202 -2.15 -16.08 17.21
N THR A 203 -1.42 -15.53 16.24
CA THR A 203 0.03 -15.74 16.11
C THR A 203 0.86 -15.09 17.23
N GLY A 204 0.26 -14.16 17.98
CA GLY A 204 0.96 -13.42 19.04
C GLY A 204 1.97 -12.38 18.54
N ASP A 205 2.08 -12.13 17.22
CA ASP A 205 2.98 -11.11 16.68
C ASP A 205 2.56 -9.71 17.16
N ALA A 206 3.51 -8.99 17.77
CA ALA A 206 3.28 -7.71 18.43
C ALA A 206 2.82 -6.58 17.47
N VAL A 207 3.09 -6.72 16.17
CA VAL A 207 2.70 -5.76 15.13
C VAL A 207 1.41 -6.24 14.45
N ALA A 208 1.28 -7.53 14.14
CA ALA A 208 0.13 -8.06 13.45
C ALA A 208 -1.16 -8.03 14.29
N ALA A 209 -1.07 -8.28 15.60
CA ALA A 209 -2.24 -8.30 16.48
C ALA A 209 -3.00 -6.96 16.56
N PRO A 210 -2.36 -5.79 16.79
CA PRO A 210 -3.05 -4.51 16.75
C PRO A 210 -3.55 -4.15 15.34
N ILE A 211 -2.78 -4.42 14.29
CA ILE A 211 -3.19 -4.10 12.91
C ILE A 211 -4.39 -4.95 12.49
N SER A 212 -4.43 -6.23 12.87
CA SER A 212 -5.58 -7.10 12.58
C SER A 212 -6.85 -6.65 13.32
N ARG A 213 -6.73 -6.14 14.56
CA ARG A 213 -7.87 -5.52 15.27
C ARG A 213 -8.35 -4.26 14.55
N LEU A 214 -7.41 -3.41 14.11
CA LEU A 214 -7.73 -2.23 13.31
C LEU A 214 -8.48 -2.62 12.03
N VAL A 215 -8.03 -3.66 11.30
CA VAL A 215 -8.75 -4.16 10.10
C VAL A 215 -10.18 -4.56 10.43
N SER A 216 -10.42 -5.29 11.52
CA SER A 216 -11.78 -5.67 11.93
C SER A 216 -12.67 -4.45 12.22
N VAL A 217 -12.13 -3.43 12.91
CA VAL A 217 -12.86 -2.18 13.19
C VAL A 217 -13.14 -1.42 11.88
N LEU A 218 -12.14 -1.26 11.03
CA LEU A 218 -12.28 -0.57 9.76
C LEU A 218 -13.29 -1.27 8.84
N LEU A 219 -13.35 -2.60 8.83
CA LEU A 219 -14.36 -3.34 8.06
C LEU A 219 -15.79 -3.06 8.56
N GLY A 220 -16.00 -2.99 9.87
CA GLY A 220 -17.28 -2.59 10.45
C GLY A 220 -17.67 -1.18 10.00
N VAL A 221 -16.73 -0.23 10.08
CA VAL A 221 -16.93 1.15 9.60
C VAL A 221 -17.19 1.18 8.09
N GLN A 222 -16.46 0.39 7.30
CA GLN A 222 -16.61 0.31 5.84
C GLN A 222 -18.01 -0.19 5.45
N LEU A 223 -18.53 -1.20 6.16
CA LEU A 223 -19.88 -1.72 5.94
C LEU A 223 -20.93 -0.65 6.23
N LEU A 224 -20.83 0.04 7.37
CA LEU A 224 -21.76 1.12 7.72
C LEU A 224 -21.72 2.26 6.71
N LEU A 225 -20.51 2.70 6.31
CA LEU A 225 -20.33 3.73 5.29
C LEU A 225 -20.84 3.28 3.92
N GLY A 226 -20.69 2.00 3.58
CA GLY A 226 -21.15 1.42 2.32
C GLY A 226 -22.67 1.36 2.24
N ILE A 227 -23.32 0.86 3.30
CA ILE A 227 -24.78 0.88 3.43
C ILE A 227 -25.29 2.33 3.39
N GLY A 228 -24.69 3.24 4.17
CA GLY A 228 -25.08 4.64 4.17
C GLY A 228 -24.95 5.28 2.78
N SER A 229 -23.83 5.03 2.08
CA SER A 229 -23.63 5.52 0.72
C SER A 229 -24.63 4.93 -0.28
N PHE A 230 -25.00 3.65 -0.11
CA PHE A 230 -25.99 2.98 -0.94
C PHE A 230 -27.37 3.60 -0.74
N VAL A 231 -27.82 3.73 0.52
CA VAL A 231 -29.12 4.33 0.84
C VAL A 231 -29.17 5.78 0.35
N ALA A 232 -28.12 6.56 0.56
CA ALA A 232 -28.04 7.96 0.16
C ALA A 232 -28.12 8.19 -1.35
N ARG A 233 -27.71 7.21 -2.18
CA ARG A 233 -27.57 7.38 -3.63
C ARG A 233 -28.53 6.56 -4.47
N PHE A 234 -29.01 5.43 -3.95
CA PHE A 234 -29.77 4.45 -4.70
C PHE A 234 -31.13 4.10 -4.08
N SER A 235 -31.55 4.83 -3.03
CA SER A 235 -32.86 4.64 -2.40
C SER A 235 -33.62 5.96 -2.29
N SER A 236 -34.94 5.87 -2.11
CA SER A 236 -35.81 7.02 -1.80
C SER A 236 -35.87 7.37 -0.31
N ILE A 237 -35.10 6.67 0.53
CA ILE A 237 -35.10 6.88 1.98
C ILE A 237 -34.40 8.20 2.27
N TRP A 238 -35.09 9.11 2.95
CA TRP A 238 -34.52 10.39 3.37
C TRP A 238 -33.45 10.19 4.44
N ILE A 239 -32.31 10.85 4.25
CA ILE A 239 -31.20 10.87 5.21
C ILE A 239 -30.88 12.32 5.57
N PRO A 240 -30.66 12.66 6.86
CA PRO A 240 -30.25 13.99 7.27
C PRO A 240 -28.97 14.47 6.58
N GLY A 241 -28.89 15.78 6.31
CA GLY A 241 -27.68 16.45 5.81
C GLY A 241 -27.56 16.56 4.28
N GLU A 242 -28.60 16.18 3.52
CA GLU A 242 -28.75 16.47 2.07
C GLU A 242 -27.45 16.25 1.25
N GLN A 243 -27.00 17.27 0.50
CA GLN A 243 -25.83 17.24 -0.38
C GLN A 243 -24.52 16.93 0.36
N PHE A 244 -24.40 17.38 1.61
CA PHE A 244 -23.21 17.10 2.42
C PHE A 244 -23.09 15.61 2.67
N THR A 245 -24.18 14.94 3.05
CA THR A 245 -24.19 13.50 3.35
C THR A 245 -23.93 12.65 2.11
N VAL A 246 -24.56 13.00 0.97
CA VAL A 246 -24.38 12.32 -0.32
C VAL A 246 -22.93 12.41 -0.82
N THR A 247 -22.21 13.47 -0.44
CA THR A 247 -20.79 13.66 -0.78
C THR A 247 -19.87 13.00 0.26
N ALA A 248 -20.11 13.23 1.55
CA ALA A 248 -19.20 12.83 2.62
C ALA A 248 -19.14 11.30 2.79
N LEU A 249 -20.27 10.59 2.67
CA LEU A 249 -20.31 9.14 2.86
C LEU A 249 -19.45 8.37 1.85
N PRO A 250 -19.56 8.58 0.52
CA PRO A 250 -18.68 7.94 -0.44
C PRO A 250 -17.21 8.34 -0.30
N VAL A 251 -16.92 9.60 0.07
CA VAL A 251 -15.55 10.06 0.31
C VAL A 251 -14.92 9.33 1.49
N ALA A 252 -15.63 9.24 2.61
CA ALA A 252 -15.20 8.49 3.79
C ALA A 252 -15.08 6.99 3.47
N HIS A 253 -16.04 6.41 2.74
CA HIS A 253 -16.02 5.01 2.33
C HIS A 253 -14.79 4.67 1.48
N ARG A 254 -14.39 5.57 0.57
CA ARG A 254 -13.17 5.39 -0.23
C ARG A 254 -11.92 5.43 0.65
N LEU A 255 -11.82 6.40 1.55
CA LEU A 255 -10.68 6.53 2.45
C LEU A 255 -10.53 5.29 3.36
N VAL A 256 -11.61 4.85 3.99
CA VAL A 256 -11.58 3.67 4.87
C VAL A 256 -11.20 2.42 4.08
N GLY A 257 -11.67 2.28 2.83
CA GLY A 257 -11.20 1.26 1.90
C GLY A 257 -9.68 1.29 1.70
N SER A 258 -9.09 2.47 1.48
CA SER A 258 -7.63 2.66 1.37
C SER A 258 -6.88 2.20 2.63
N LEU A 259 -7.43 2.51 3.81
CA LEU A 259 -6.83 2.13 5.10
C LEU A 259 -6.87 0.60 5.31
N ILE A 260 -7.97 -0.06 4.91
CA ILE A 260 -8.09 -1.52 4.96
C ILE A 260 -7.07 -2.16 4.01
N LEU A 261 -6.94 -1.65 2.78
CA LEU A 261 -5.94 -2.12 1.83
C LEU A 261 -4.52 -1.98 2.39
N ALA A 262 -4.16 -0.80 2.88
CA ALA A 262 -2.85 -0.55 3.47
C ALA A 262 -2.55 -1.51 4.63
N ALA A 263 -3.51 -1.69 5.55
CA ALA A 263 -3.34 -2.58 6.69
C ALA A 263 -3.21 -4.06 6.30
N THR A 264 -4.02 -4.54 5.35
CA THR A 264 -3.95 -5.93 4.86
C THR A 264 -2.66 -6.22 4.09
N VAL A 265 -2.20 -5.28 3.26
CA VAL A 265 -0.90 -5.41 2.57
C VAL A 265 0.26 -5.40 3.58
N VAL A 266 0.20 -4.53 4.60
CA VAL A 266 1.19 -4.51 5.69
C VAL A 266 1.25 -5.86 6.42
N LEU A 267 0.10 -6.46 6.73
CA LEU A 267 0.03 -7.80 7.33
C LEU A 267 0.64 -8.85 6.40
N ALA A 268 0.32 -8.84 5.11
CA ALA A 268 0.87 -9.77 4.14
C ALA A 268 2.40 -9.67 4.03
N VAL A 269 2.94 -8.45 3.97
CA VAL A 269 4.39 -8.20 3.92
C VAL A 269 5.07 -8.60 5.22
N ARG A 270 4.48 -8.29 6.38
CA ARG A 270 5.03 -8.61 7.70
C ARG A 270 5.42 -10.08 7.83
N PHE A 271 4.59 -10.99 7.31
CA PHE A 271 4.86 -12.43 7.37
C PHE A 271 5.61 -12.98 6.14
N SER A 272 5.79 -12.19 5.07
CA SER A 272 6.52 -12.58 3.86
C SER A 272 8.02 -12.28 3.92
N VAL A 273 8.43 -11.21 4.59
CA VAL A 273 9.83 -10.72 4.62
C VAL A 273 10.79 -11.61 5.44
N VAL A 274 10.27 -12.52 6.29
CA VAL A 274 11.09 -13.30 7.25
C VAL A 274 11.49 -14.70 6.75
N ALA A 275 11.09 -15.12 5.56
CA ALA A 275 11.50 -16.43 5.02
C ALA A 275 12.96 -16.47 4.51
N GLY A 276 13.69 -15.35 4.47
CA GLY A 276 14.97 -15.23 3.76
C GLY A 276 16.26 -15.20 4.60
N SER A 277 16.21 -15.29 5.94
CA SER A 277 17.40 -14.99 6.78
C SER A 277 17.86 -16.11 7.73
N VAL A 278 17.47 -17.36 7.52
CA VAL A 278 18.09 -18.50 8.22
C VAL A 278 18.95 -19.27 7.24
N ARG A 279 20.21 -18.85 7.07
CA ARG A 279 21.25 -19.83 6.70
C ARG A 279 21.48 -20.67 7.97
N PRO A 280 21.34 -22.01 7.93
CA PRO A 280 21.80 -22.82 9.04
C PRO A 280 23.29 -22.53 9.23
N ALA A 281 23.70 -22.31 10.49
CA ALA A 281 25.11 -22.21 10.83
C ALA A 281 25.84 -23.47 10.31
N PRO A 282 27.08 -23.36 9.80
CA PRO A 282 27.87 -24.55 9.53
C PRO A 282 27.98 -25.32 10.84
N THR A 283 27.52 -26.57 10.84
CA THR A 283 27.73 -27.48 11.95
C THR A 283 29.23 -27.69 12.11
N GLU A 284 29.87 -26.97 13.03
CA GLU A 284 31.18 -27.34 13.57
C GLU A 284 31.00 -28.64 14.38
N GLY A 285 31.12 -29.77 13.69
CA GLY A 285 30.86 -31.07 14.29
C GLY A 285 31.01 -32.22 13.32
N GLY A 286 32.05 -32.19 12.48
CA GLY A 286 32.52 -33.39 11.77
C GLY A 286 33.54 -34.14 12.66
N PRO A 287 33.47 -35.48 12.77
CA PRO A 287 34.44 -36.25 13.56
C PRO A 287 35.86 -36.02 13.03
N LYS A 288 36.81 -35.77 13.94
CA LYS A 288 38.24 -35.82 13.60
C LYS A 288 38.57 -37.26 13.19
N GLU A 289 38.83 -37.45 11.91
CA GLU A 289 39.35 -38.70 11.38
C GLU A 289 40.80 -38.86 11.87
N GLU A 290 40.97 -39.71 12.87
CA GLU A 290 42.26 -40.10 13.43
C GLU A 290 42.98 -40.96 12.38
N ARG A 291 44.02 -40.39 11.74
CA ARG A 291 44.89 -41.14 10.83
C ARG A 291 45.71 -42.17 11.62
N ALA A 292 45.19 -43.39 11.68
CA ALA A 292 45.94 -44.59 12.05
C ALA A 292 47.03 -44.87 10.99
N GLY A 293 48.22 -45.22 11.48
CA GLY A 293 49.44 -45.38 10.69
C GLY A 293 49.40 -46.50 9.65
N SER A 294 50.17 -46.30 8.57
CA SER A 294 50.59 -47.38 7.69
C SER A 294 52.05 -47.73 7.96
N VAL A 295 52.25 -48.92 8.52
CA VAL A 295 53.51 -49.66 8.58
C VAL A 295 53.97 -49.94 7.13
N ALA A 296 55.22 -49.63 6.82
CA ALA A 296 55.89 -50.05 5.58
C ALA A 296 56.86 -51.20 5.91
N PRO A 297 56.86 -52.33 5.17
CA PRO A 297 57.84 -53.39 5.37
C PRO A 297 59.10 -53.16 4.52
N GLY A 298 60.24 -53.15 5.22
CA GLY A 298 61.52 -53.78 4.87
C GLY A 298 62.12 -53.62 3.47
N GLN A 299 63.34 -53.09 3.43
CA GLN A 299 64.47 -53.68 2.69
C GLN A 299 65.82 -53.25 3.31
N PRO A 300 66.90 -54.04 3.12
CA PRO A 300 67.97 -54.19 4.10
C PRO A 300 69.14 -53.20 3.93
N GLY A 301 69.93 -53.03 5.00
CA GLY A 301 71.25 -52.37 4.98
C GLY A 301 72.29 -53.16 4.16
N PRO A 302 73.59 -52.79 4.12
CA PRO A 302 74.36 -52.26 5.25
C PRO A 302 75.43 -51.19 4.90
N VAL A 303 76.36 -50.95 5.85
CA VAL A 303 77.69 -50.28 5.75
C VAL A 303 77.63 -48.75 5.95
N GLY A 304 78.29 -48.09 6.90
CA GLY A 304 79.43 -48.40 7.75
C GLY A 304 80.45 -47.24 7.67
N ARG A 305 80.93 -46.75 8.85
CA ARG A 305 81.96 -45.71 9.17
C ARG A 305 81.36 -44.37 9.65
N LEU A 306 81.52 -44.00 10.93
CA LEU A 306 82.74 -43.52 11.64
C LEU A 306 83.38 -42.29 10.98
N SER A 307 83.01 -41.11 11.48
CA SER A 307 83.88 -40.08 12.10
C SER A 307 83.10 -38.79 12.26
#